data_AF-A0A1R0XKI3-F1
#
_entry.id   AF-A0A1R0XKI3-F1
#
_cell.length_a   1.000
_cell.length_b   1.000
_cell.length_c   1.000
_cell.angle_alpha   90.00
_cell.angle_beta   90.00
_cell.angle_gamma   90.00
#
_symmetry.space_group_name_H-M   'P 1'
#
loop_
_entity.id
_entity.type
_entity.pdbx_description
1 polymer ?
#
loop_
_entity_poly.entity_id
_entity_poly.type
_entity_poly.pdbx_seq_one_letter_code
_entity_poly.pdbx_strand_id
1 'polypeptide(L)'
;MLRMLAIGVLVLSVVLLSVIVFRKKLGFGWLSLFGAHLVLAALAIYVVNFSGLITQVHIPLNPATIGAVTILGLPGVVMLMGLRIILF
;
A
#
# COMPACT_ATOMS: atom_id res chain seq x y z
N MET A 1 22.70 12.02 -15.48
CA MET A 1 21.71 12.45 -16.49
C MET A 1 20.35 11.77 -16.33
N LEU A 2 20.28 10.43 -16.37
CA LEU A 2 19.01 9.66 -16.26
C LEU A 2 18.16 9.99 -15.01
N ARG A 3 18.79 10.13 -13.84
CA ARG A 3 18.07 10.49 -12.59
C ARG A 3 17.35 11.84 -12.68
N MET A 4 17.93 12.83 -13.35
CA MET A 4 17.33 14.16 -13.49
C MET A 4 16.11 14.11 -14.43
N LEU A 5 16.20 13.30 -15.50
CA LEU A 5 15.06 13.07 -16.39
C LEU A 5 13.91 12.37 -15.66
N ALA A 6 14.22 11.33 -14.88
CA ALA A 6 13.21 10.61 -14.09
C ALA A 6 12.52 11.53 -13.08
N ILE A 7 13.28 12.38 -12.39
CA ILE A 7 12.71 13.38 -11.46
C ILE A 7 11.86 14.40 -12.21
N GLY A 8 12.32 14.90 -13.36
CA GLY A 8 11.56 15.83 -14.20
C GLY A 8 10.22 15.25 -14.65
N VAL A 9 10.21 13.99 -15.11
CA VAL A 9 8.98 13.26 -15.46
C VAL A 9 8.08 13.10 -14.24
N LEU A 10 8.62 12.69 -13.09
CA LEU A 10 7.84 12.53 -11.87
C LEU A 10 7.15 13.85 -11.45
N VAL A 11 7.90 14.95 -11.43
CA VAL A 11 7.36 16.28 -11.09
C VAL A 11 6.26 16.68 -12.07
N LEU A 12 6.50 16.54 -13.37
CA LEU A 12 5.50 16.88 -14.40
C LEU A 12 4.24 16.02 -14.27
N SER A 13 4.39 14.71 -14.06
CA SER A 13 3.28 13.79 -13.84
C SER A 13 2.46 14.18 -12.61
N VAL A 14 3.10 14.47 -11.47
CA VAL A 14 2.40 14.89 -10.24
C VAL A 14 1.63 16.19 -10.45
N VAL A 15 2.22 17.17 -11.14
CA VAL A 15 1.55 18.45 -11.46
C VAL A 15 0.32 18.21 -12.34
N LEU A 16 0.47 17.46 -13.44
CA LEU A 16 -0.63 17.15 -14.35
C LEU A 16 -1.77 16.40 -13.64
N LEU A 17 -1.43 15.40 -12.82
CA LEU A 17 -2.41 14.62 -12.07
C LEU A 17 -3.16 15.51 -11.07
N SER A 18 -2.45 16.39 -10.37
CA SER A 18 -3.04 17.35 -9.44
C SER A 18 -4.03 18.28 -10.16
N VAL A 19 -3.63 18.83 -11.32
CA VAL A 19 -4.51 19.66 -12.15
C VAL A 19 -5.77 18.90 -12.58
N ILE A 20 -5.65 17.63 -12.97
CA ILE A 20 -6.79 16.79 -13.34
C ILE A 20 -7.72 16.59 -12.14
N VAL A 21 -7.18 16.26 -10.96
CA VAL A 21 -7.95 16.06 -9.72
C VAL A 21 -8.78 17.29 -9.38
N PHE A 22 -8.17 18.49 -9.42
CA PHE A 22 -8.87 19.74 -9.16
C PHE A 22 -9.87 20.12 -10.26
N ARG A 23 -9.48 20.01 -11.54
CA ARG A 23 -10.36 20.40 -12.67
C ARG A 23 -11.56 19.48 -12.85
N LYS A 24 -11.39 18.17 -12.65
CA LYS A 24 -12.47 17.20 -12.79
C LYS A 24 -13.35 17.09 -11.54
N LYS A 25 -13.05 17.85 -10.48
CA LYS A 25 -13.75 17.80 -9.19
C LYS A 25 -13.97 16.34 -8.75
N LEU A 26 -12.91 15.53 -8.85
CA LEU A 26 -12.93 14.11 -8.47
C LEU A 26 -13.33 13.89 -6.99
N GLY A 27 -13.44 14.98 -6.22
CA GLY A 27 -13.88 14.98 -4.83
C GLY A 27 -12.87 14.26 -3.94
N PHE A 28 -13.27 14.04 -2.69
CA PHE A 28 -12.49 13.22 -1.74
C PHE A 28 -12.99 11.77 -1.66
N GLY A 29 -13.99 11.40 -2.47
CA GLY A 29 -14.57 10.04 -2.46
C GLY A 29 -13.54 8.96 -2.80
N TRP A 30 -12.66 9.21 -3.78
CA TRP A 30 -11.56 8.29 -4.12
C TRP A 30 -10.57 8.12 -2.96
N LEU A 31 -10.32 9.19 -2.19
CA LEU A 31 -9.43 9.16 -1.04
C LEU A 31 -10.04 8.35 0.11
N SER A 32 -11.36 8.48 0.33
CA SER A 32 -12.09 7.64 1.28
C SER A 32 -12.05 6.16 0.89
N LEU A 33 -12.22 5.84 -0.39
CA LEU A 33 -12.18 4.46 -0.88
C LEU A 33 -10.77 3.86 -0.76
N PHE A 34 -9.75 4.62 -1.13
CA PHE A 34 -8.35 4.24 -0.99
C PHE A 34 -7.97 4.07 0.49
N GLY A 35 -8.34 5.03 1.34
CA GLY A 35 -8.12 4.98 2.78
C GLY A 35 -8.78 3.76 3.42
N ALA A 36 -10.00 3.40 3.00
CA ALA A 36 -10.67 2.19 3.48
C ALA A 36 -9.88 0.92 3.12
N HIS A 37 -9.33 0.81 1.90
CA HIS A 37 -8.48 -0.32 1.54
C HIS A 37 -7.18 -0.35 2.36
N LEU A 38 -6.59 0.81 2.62
CA LEU A 38 -5.37 0.94 3.42
C LEU A 38 -5.60 0.53 4.87
N VAL A 39 -6.73 0.92 5.46
CA VAL A 39 -7.15 0.50 6.80
C VAL A 39 -7.45 -1.00 6.84
N LEU A 40 -8.20 -1.53 5.86
CA LEU A 40 -8.50 -2.96 5.76
C LEU A 40 -7.22 -3.80 5.60
N ALA A 41 -6.24 -3.32 4.82
CA ALA A 41 -4.95 -3.96 4.67
C ALA A 41 -4.18 -4.01 5.99
N ALA A 42 -4.13 -2.89 6.73
CA ALA A 42 -3.51 -2.84 8.05
C ALA A 42 -4.23 -3.76 9.06
N LEU A 43 -5.57 -3.80 9.04
CA LEU A 43 -6.36 -4.68 9.89
C LEU A 43 -6.11 -6.16 9.56
N ALA A 44 -6.02 -6.53 8.29
CA ALA A 44 -5.72 -7.90 7.90
C ALA A 44 -4.35 -8.35 8.42
N ILE A 45 -3.32 -7.50 8.29
CA ILE A 45 -1.99 -7.75 8.87
C ILE A 45 -2.07 -7.86 10.40
N TYR A 46 -2.83 -6.97 11.04
CA TYR A 46 -3.02 -6.98 12.49
C TYR A 46 -3.64 -8.30 12.98
N VAL A 47 -4.71 -8.76 12.33
CA VAL A 47 -5.35 -10.04 12.67
C VAL A 47 -4.36 -11.19 12.55
N VAL A 48 -3.55 -11.23 11.49
CA VAL A 48 -2.51 -12.28 11.37
C VAL A 48 -1.53 -12.24 12.55
N ASN A 49 -1.04 -11.06 12.91
CA ASN A 49 -0.05 -10.91 13.99
C ASN A 49 -0.60 -11.23 15.38
N PHE A 50 -1.88 -10.92 15.66
CA PHE A 50 -2.45 -10.95 17.02
C PHE A 50 -3.51 -12.03 17.25
N SER A 51 -3.97 -12.73 16.20
CA SER A 51 -4.95 -13.82 16.34
C SER A 51 -4.42 -15.04 17.09
N GLY A 52 -3.10 -15.19 17.21
CA GLY A 52 -2.49 -16.42 17.73
C GLY A 52 -2.65 -17.64 16.82
N LEU A 53 -3.25 -17.47 15.63
CA LEU A 53 -3.40 -18.54 14.62
C LEU A 53 -2.03 -18.99 14.09
N ILE A 54 -1.11 -18.05 13.93
CA ILE A 54 0.26 -18.29 13.47
C ILE A 54 1.22 -17.55 14.40
N THR A 55 1.60 -18.21 15.49
CA THR A 55 2.42 -17.62 16.56
C THR A 55 3.87 -17.33 16.17
N GLN A 56 4.34 -17.89 15.05
CA GLN A 56 5.73 -17.78 14.58
C GLN A 56 5.94 -16.64 13.58
N VAL A 57 4.86 -16.06 13.03
CA VAL A 57 4.92 -15.08 11.94
C VAL A 57 4.51 -13.71 12.45
N HIS A 58 5.44 -12.76 12.40
CA HIS A 58 5.19 -11.36 12.67
C HIS A 58 5.49 -10.53 11.42
N ILE A 59 4.44 -9.95 10.81
CA ILE A 59 4.56 -9.05 9.68
C ILE A 59 4.67 -7.62 10.22
N PRO A 60 5.73 -6.85 9.89
CA PRO A 60 5.87 -5.48 10.36
C PRO A 60 4.75 -4.61 9.78
N LEU A 61 4.16 -3.73 10.60
CA LEU A 61 3.16 -2.74 10.17
C LEU A 61 3.85 -1.45 9.75
N ASN A 62 4.24 -1.34 8.48
CA ASN A 62 4.88 -0.15 7.92
C ASN A 62 4.28 0.18 6.54
N PRO A 63 4.59 1.35 5.95
CA PRO A 63 4.01 1.76 4.68
C PRO A 63 4.26 0.78 3.52
N ALA A 64 5.37 0.04 3.54
CA ALA A 64 5.69 -0.91 2.47
C ALA A 64 4.83 -2.18 2.54
N THR A 65 4.67 -2.78 3.73
CA THR A 65 3.83 -3.99 3.90
C THR A 65 2.35 -3.66 3.73
N ILE A 66 1.89 -2.56 4.31
CA ILE A 66 0.52 -2.09 4.15
C ILE A 66 0.25 -1.78 2.67
N GLY A 67 1.18 -1.12 1.97
CA GLY A 67 1.08 -0.85 0.54
C GLY A 67 0.97 -2.11 -0.30
N ALA A 68 1.81 -3.12 -0.03
CA ALA A 68 1.74 -4.41 -0.73
C ALA A 68 0.38 -5.08 -0.55
N VAL A 69 -0.14 -5.12 0.68
CA VAL A 69 -1.47 -5.68 0.98
C VAL A 69 -2.62 -4.81 0.42
N THR A 70 -2.44 -3.50 0.33
CA THR A 70 -3.44 -2.60 -0.28
C THR A 70 -3.57 -2.86 -1.78
N ILE A 71 -2.46 -3.14 -2.47
CA ILE A 71 -2.44 -3.44 -3.90
C ILE A 71 -2.93 -4.88 -4.18
N LEU A 72 -2.43 -5.85 -3.41
CA LEU A 72 -2.66 -7.27 -3.66
C LEU A 72 -3.86 -7.85 -2.90
N GLY A 73 -4.40 -7.14 -1.91
CA GLY A 73 -5.45 -7.63 -1.01
C GLY A 73 -4.97 -8.73 -0.07
N LEU A 74 -5.88 -9.63 0.31
CA LEU A 74 -5.58 -10.84 1.09
C LEU A 74 -4.43 -11.70 0.52
N PRO A 75 -4.31 -11.89 -0.82
CA PRO A 75 -3.13 -12.53 -1.42
C PRO A 75 -1.80 -11.88 -1.02
N GLY A 76 -1.77 -10.56 -0.84
CA GLY A 76 -0.59 -9.85 -0.35
C GLY A 76 -0.18 -10.27 1.06
N VAL A 77 -1.16 -10.53 1.94
CA VAL A 77 -0.90 -11.03 3.29
C VAL A 77 -0.25 -12.42 3.21
N VAL A 78 -0.80 -13.30 2.38
CA VAL A 78 -0.26 -14.66 2.17
C VAL A 78 1.16 -14.60 1.61
N MET A 79 1.42 -13.73 0.64
CA MET A 79 2.76 -13.50 0.10
C MET A 79 3.74 -13.05 1.19
N LEU A 80 3.36 -12.07 2.01
CA LEU A 80 4.20 -11.58 3.10
C LEU A 80 4.46 -12.65 4.17
N MET A 81 3.47 -13.49 4.48
CA MET A 81 3.67 -14.64 5.36
C MET A 81 4.65 -15.65 4.76
N GLY A 82 4.49 -16.00 3.48
CA GLY A 82 5.40 -16.92 2.78
C GLY A 82 6.83 -16.38 2.73
N LEU A 83 7.00 -15.11 2.39
CA LEU A 83 8.30 -14.42 2.45
C LEU A 83 8.91 -14.48 3.86
N ARG A 84 8.09 -14.26 4.89
CA ARG A 84 8.56 -14.30 6.27
C ARG A 84 9.04 -15.70 6.65
N ILE A 85 8.29 -16.75 6.30
CA ILE A 85 8.61 -18.14 6.63
C ILE A 85 9.84 -18.65 5.86
N ILE A 86 10.03 -18.20 4.62
CA ILE A 86 11.11 -18.70 3.76
C ILE A 86 12.43 -17.97 4.00
N LEU A 87 12.40 -16.65 4.24
CA LEU A 87 13.60 -15.82 4.29
C LEU A 87 14.10 -15.50 5.70
N PHE A 88 13.27 -15.67 6.74
CA PHE A 88 13.55 -15.25 8.11
C PHE A 88 12.98 -16.24 9.13
#